data_AF-X0Z2X1-F1
#
_entry.id   AF-X0Z2X1-F1
#
_cell.length_a   1.000
_cell.length_b   1.000
_cell.length_c   1.000
_cell.angle_alpha   90.00
_cell.angle_beta   90.00
_cell.angle_gamma   90.00
#
_symmetry.space_group_name_H-M   'P 1'
#
loop_
_entity.id
_entity.type
_entity.pdbx_description
1 polymer ?
#
loop_
_entity_poly.entity_id
_entity_poly.type
_entity_poly.pdbx_seq_one_letter_code
_entity_poly.pdbx_strand_id
1 'polypeptide(L)'
;FFAFAQGVFFTDKYGLAIMGNYVIIFSIIGIYWIWEIIIKQNDFTLPKIPFWKYWVVPFAIFSFWSPVELEFKPIYLLTSDYGTTFCFTVPVILAILSLYHPKVNIAVLRVTSFVGLFVGILNMVYIFLDGILWLVILHIPLFIISLYCLILSYQKITP
;
A
#
# COMPACT_ATOMS: atom_id res chain seq x y z
N PHE A 1 -4.00 -0.01 13.12
CA PHE A 1 -5.35 0.04 12.55
C PHE A 1 -5.61 -1.14 11.61
N PHE A 2 -4.95 -1.23 10.43
CA PHE A 2 -5.19 -2.30 9.45
C PHE A 2 -5.14 -3.74 10.00
N ALA A 3 -4.18 -4.04 10.89
CA ALA A 3 -4.06 -5.34 11.54
C ALA A 3 -5.36 -5.81 12.20
N PHE A 4 -6.11 -4.90 12.83
CA PHE A 4 -7.36 -5.22 13.52
C PHE A 4 -8.56 -5.07 12.57
N ALA A 5 -8.60 -3.99 11.79
CA ALA A 5 -9.71 -3.68 10.90
C ALA A 5 -9.93 -4.74 9.81
N GLN A 6 -8.85 -5.34 9.30
CA GLN A 6 -8.92 -6.40 8.27
C GLN A 6 -8.58 -7.79 8.82
N GLY A 7 -8.10 -7.88 10.06
CA GLY A 7 -7.72 -9.15 10.68
C GLY A 7 -8.76 -9.72 11.64
N VAL A 8 -9.79 -8.95 12.03
CA VAL A 8 -10.79 -9.35 13.02
C VAL A 8 -12.20 -9.08 12.47
N PHE A 9 -13.05 -10.10 12.47
CA PHE A 9 -14.43 -10.01 11.98
C PHE A 9 -15.38 -10.83 12.85
N PHE A 10 -16.64 -10.42 12.92
CA PHE A 10 -17.69 -11.17 13.58
C PHE A 10 -18.47 -11.99 12.55
N THR A 11 -18.69 -13.25 12.88
CA THR A 11 -19.46 -14.19 12.06
C THR A 11 -20.68 -14.66 12.85
N ASP A 12 -21.82 -14.80 12.18
CA ASP A 12 -23.05 -15.23 12.84
C ASP A 12 -22.94 -16.66 13.40
N LYS A 13 -22.10 -17.50 12.81
CA LYS A 13 -21.93 -18.91 13.18
C LYS A 13 -20.91 -19.15 14.31
N TYR A 14 -19.81 -18.40 14.34
CA TYR A 14 -18.69 -18.66 15.25
C TYR A 14 -18.34 -17.47 16.15
N GLY A 15 -19.06 -16.36 16.05
CA GLY A 15 -18.73 -15.13 16.78
C GLY A 15 -17.44 -14.52 16.25
N LEU A 16 -16.50 -14.22 17.14
CA LEU A 16 -15.23 -13.57 16.81
C LEU A 16 -14.31 -14.50 16.00
N ALA A 17 -13.98 -14.11 14.78
CA ALA A 17 -13.01 -14.78 13.93
C ALA A 17 -11.81 -13.86 13.66
N ILE A 18 -10.61 -14.45 13.70
CA ILE A 18 -9.34 -13.71 13.58
C ILE A 18 -8.49 -14.33 12.46
N MET A 19 -8.19 -13.54 11.44
CA MET A 19 -7.19 -13.83 10.42
C MET A 19 -5.80 -13.51 10.96
N GLY A 20 -5.21 -14.50 11.65
CA GLY A 20 -3.91 -14.35 12.32
C GLY A 20 -2.79 -13.88 11.39
N ASN A 21 -2.78 -14.33 10.13
CA ASN A 21 -1.81 -13.89 9.13
C ASN A 21 -1.86 -12.36 8.89
N TYR A 22 -3.05 -11.77 8.75
CA TYR A 22 -3.22 -10.34 8.54
C TYR A 22 -2.83 -9.55 9.79
N VAL A 23 -3.26 -10.02 10.96
CA VAL A 23 -2.90 -9.40 12.24
C VAL A 23 -1.38 -9.36 12.40
N ILE A 24 -0.69 -10.48 12.19
CA ILE A 24 0.76 -10.58 12.36
C ILE A 24 1.49 -9.68 11.36
N ILE A 25 1.22 -9.84 10.06
CA ILE A 25 1.94 -9.15 9.00
C ILE A 25 1.75 -7.63 9.09
N PHE A 26 0.52 -7.15 9.29
CA PHE A 26 0.26 -5.72 9.41
C PHE A 26 0.75 -5.13 10.73
N SER A 27 0.82 -5.93 11.81
CA SER A 27 1.44 -5.48 13.06
C SER A 27 2.95 -5.28 12.91
N ILE A 28 3.64 -6.18 12.17
CA ILE A 28 5.07 -6.01 11.87
C ILE A 28 5.30 -4.70 11.13
N ILE A 29 4.52 -4.41 10.08
CA ILE A 29 4.60 -3.12 9.37
C ILE A 29 4.35 -1.95 10.33
N GLY A 30 3.32 -2.05 11.17
CA GLY A 30 3.01 -1.05 12.18
C GLY A 30 4.18 -0.75 13.12
N ILE A 31 4.90 -1.78 13.57
CA ILE A 31 6.09 -1.63 14.40
C ILE A 31 7.19 -0.84 13.67
N TYR A 32 7.47 -1.16 12.40
CA TYR A 32 8.46 -0.41 11.61
C TYR A 32 8.07 1.06 11.44
N TRP A 33 6.80 1.36 11.24
CA TRP A 33 6.31 2.73 11.15
C TRP A 33 6.36 3.47 12.49
N ILE A 34 6.05 2.81 13.61
CA ILE A 34 6.22 3.38 14.97
C ILE A 34 7.70 3.66 15.25
N TRP A 35 8.57 2.73 14.91
CA TRP A 35 10.02 2.89 15.04
C TRP A 35 10.54 4.08 14.25
N GLU A 36 10.01 4.31 13.06
CA GLU A 36 10.37 5.47 12.24
C GLU A 36 9.95 6.80 12.86
N ILE A 37 8.84 6.87 13.60
CA ILE A 37 8.47 8.08 14.34
C ILE A 37 9.52 8.45 15.39
N ILE A 38 10.21 7.45 15.95
CA ILE A 38 11.25 7.62 16.97
C ILE A 38 12.56 8.08 16.31
N ILE A 39 12.95 7.44 15.22
CA ILE A 39 14.24 7.70 14.55
C ILE A 39 14.21 8.94 13.64
N LYS A 40 13.07 9.24 13.01
CA LYS A 40 12.85 10.39 12.12
C LYS A 40 13.84 10.43 10.95
N GLN A 41 14.06 9.29 10.30
CA GLN A 41 14.93 9.18 9.12
C GLN A 41 14.29 9.74 7.85
N ASN A 42 12.96 9.78 7.78
CA ASN A 42 12.22 10.36 6.67
C ASN A 42 12.35 11.89 6.69
N ASP A 43 13.02 12.45 5.68
CA ASP A 43 13.07 13.88 5.42
C ASP A 43 12.13 14.24 4.27
N PHE A 44 10.98 14.83 4.63
CA PHE A 44 9.95 15.30 3.71
C PHE A 44 10.12 16.77 3.30
N THR A 45 11.31 17.36 3.46
CA THR A 45 11.59 18.68 2.88
C THR A 45 11.46 18.62 1.37
N LEU A 46 10.66 19.52 0.77
CA LEU A 46 10.35 19.57 -0.66
C LEU A 46 11.63 19.58 -1.51
N PRO A 47 12.06 18.43 -2.07
CA PRO A 47 13.23 18.41 -2.93
C PRO A 47 12.80 18.85 -4.33
N LYS A 48 13.77 19.23 -5.18
CA LYS A 48 13.53 19.24 -6.63
C LYS A 48 13.38 17.78 -7.08
N ILE A 49 12.14 17.30 -7.14
CA ILE A 49 11.83 15.94 -7.59
C ILE A 49 11.98 15.89 -9.12
N PRO A 50 12.81 14.99 -9.68
CA PRO A 50 12.95 14.85 -11.13
C PRO A 50 11.64 14.39 -11.77
N PHE A 51 11.32 14.94 -12.95
CA PHE A 51 10.04 14.69 -13.63
C PHE A 51 9.75 13.20 -13.87
N TRP A 52 10.79 12.40 -14.11
CA TRP A 52 10.64 10.96 -14.32
C TRP A 52 9.97 10.26 -13.12
N LYS A 53 10.20 10.70 -11.87
CA LYS A 53 9.59 10.04 -10.69
C LYS A 53 8.09 10.24 -10.56
N TYR A 54 7.47 11.19 -11.26
CA TYR A 54 6.04 11.46 -11.14
C TYR A 54 5.15 10.38 -11.79
N TRP A 55 5.73 9.40 -12.48
CA TRP A 55 4.97 8.30 -13.09
C TRP A 55 4.12 7.50 -12.07
N VAL A 56 4.51 7.49 -10.78
CA VAL A 56 3.77 6.80 -9.71
C VAL A 56 2.48 7.54 -9.30
N VAL A 57 2.36 8.83 -9.60
CA VAL A 57 1.25 9.68 -9.13
C VAL A 57 -0.10 9.26 -9.73
N PRO A 58 -0.23 9.01 -11.05
CA PRO A 58 -1.47 8.49 -11.62
C PRO A 58 -1.94 7.18 -10.96
N PHE A 59 -1.03 6.25 -10.69
CA PHE A 59 -1.35 4.98 -10.03
C PHE A 59 -1.80 5.17 -8.57
N ALA A 60 -1.17 6.12 -7.86
CA ALA A 60 -1.58 6.49 -6.51
C ALA A 60 -2.98 7.13 -6.50
N ILE A 61 -3.27 8.04 -7.45
CA ILE A 61 -4.60 8.66 -7.58
C ILE A 61 -5.65 7.59 -7.91
N PHE A 62 -5.33 6.65 -8.80
CA PHE A 62 -6.24 5.54 -9.13
C PHE A 62 -6.52 4.65 -7.91
N SER A 63 -5.49 4.34 -7.11
CA SER A 63 -5.65 3.60 -5.84
C SER A 63 -6.46 4.38 -4.81
N PHE A 64 -6.28 5.70 -4.76
CA PHE A 64 -7.02 6.59 -3.86
C PHE A 64 -8.51 6.66 -4.25
N TRP A 65 -8.80 6.72 -5.54
CA TRP A 65 -10.17 6.73 -6.04
C TRP A 65 -10.87 5.39 -5.79
N SER A 66 -10.16 4.27 -6.00
CA SER A 66 -10.64 2.90 -5.79
C SER A 66 -12.10 2.67 -6.23
N PRO A 67 -12.45 2.93 -7.50
CA PRO A 67 -13.81 2.74 -8.00
C PRO A 67 -14.14 1.24 -8.09
N VAL A 68 -14.83 0.70 -7.09
CA VAL A 68 -15.22 -0.73 -7.02
C VAL A 68 -16.11 -1.12 -8.20
N GLU A 69 -16.91 -0.18 -8.69
CA GLU A 69 -17.69 -0.29 -9.93
C GLU A 69 -17.10 0.68 -10.98
N LEU A 70 -17.40 0.48 -12.27
CA LEU A 70 -16.95 1.34 -13.39
C LEU A 70 -17.56 2.76 -13.37
N GLU A 71 -18.05 3.21 -12.22
CA GLU A 71 -18.61 4.54 -12.01
C GLU A 71 -17.57 5.48 -11.41
N PHE A 72 -17.04 6.38 -12.23
CA PHE A 72 -16.06 7.39 -11.79
C PHE A 72 -16.76 8.61 -11.21
N LYS A 73 -17.40 8.44 -10.04
CA LYS A 73 -18.02 9.56 -9.32
C LYS A 73 -16.97 10.26 -8.45
N PRO A 74 -16.81 11.60 -8.54
CA PRO A 74 -15.86 12.35 -7.71
C PRO A 74 -16.10 12.21 -6.21
N ILE A 75 -17.33 11.87 -5.79
CA ILE A 75 -17.67 11.63 -4.39
C ILE A 75 -16.84 10.48 -3.78
N TYR A 76 -16.39 9.52 -4.60
CA TYR A 76 -15.56 8.41 -4.14
C TYR A 76 -14.16 8.85 -3.71
N LEU A 77 -13.69 10.04 -4.12
CA LEU A 77 -12.46 10.61 -3.55
C LEU A 77 -12.57 10.91 -2.05
N LEU A 78 -13.80 11.05 -1.53
CA LEU A 78 -14.08 11.32 -0.11
C LEU A 78 -14.70 10.12 0.62
N THR A 79 -15.24 9.16 -0.12
CA THR A 79 -16.04 8.05 0.43
C THR A 79 -15.55 6.67 0.03
N SER A 80 -14.42 6.56 -0.68
CA SER A 80 -13.85 5.27 -1.03
C SER A 80 -13.35 4.52 0.21
N ASP A 81 -13.15 3.21 0.06
CA ASP A 81 -12.47 2.36 1.05
C ASP A 81 -10.95 2.64 1.13
N TYR A 82 -10.50 3.75 0.55
CA TYR A 82 -9.17 4.27 0.76
C TYR A 82 -9.00 4.69 2.23
N GLY A 83 -7.97 4.16 2.89
CA GLY A 83 -7.68 4.44 4.30
C GLY A 83 -8.21 3.36 5.24
N THR A 84 -9.18 2.55 4.80
CA THR A 84 -9.66 1.36 5.52
C THR A 84 -9.02 0.09 4.99
N THR A 85 -8.70 0.06 3.69
CA THR A 85 -8.15 -1.11 3.01
C THR A 85 -6.65 -0.95 2.72
N PHE A 86 -5.88 -1.97 3.10
CA PHE A 86 -4.42 -1.96 2.97
C PHE A 86 -4.00 -1.85 1.50
N CYS A 87 -4.71 -2.54 0.61
CA CYS A 87 -4.42 -2.61 -0.81
C CYS A 87 -4.48 -1.25 -1.53
N PHE A 88 -5.33 -0.34 -1.06
CA PHE A 88 -5.53 0.99 -1.66
C PHE A 88 -4.70 2.07 -0.97
N THR A 89 -4.42 1.91 0.32
CA THR A 89 -3.60 2.88 1.08
C THR A 89 -2.11 2.74 0.82
N VAL A 90 -1.60 1.51 0.78
CA VAL A 90 -0.16 1.24 0.62
C VAL A 90 0.43 1.78 -0.69
N PRO A 91 -0.21 1.66 -1.86
CA PRO A 91 0.32 2.23 -3.10
C PRO A 91 0.50 3.76 -2.97
N VAL A 92 -0.40 4.45 -2.28
CA VAL A 92 -0.28 5.90 -2.05
C VAL A 92 0.87 6.24 -1.11
N ILE A 93 0.99 5.52 0.01
CA ILE A 93 2.11 5.68 0.94
C ILE A 93 3.45 5.44 0.23
N LEU A 94 3.56 4.34 -0.52
CA LEU A 94 4.76 3.98 -1.25
C LEU A 94 5.08 4.97 -2.38
N ALA A 95 4.07 5.47 -3.08
CA ALA A 95 4.25 6.55 -4.05
C ALA A 95 4.89 7.77 -3.40
N ILE A 96 4.37 8.23 -2.25
CA ILE A 96 4.96 9.34 -1.49
C ILE A 96 6.42 9.01 -1.13
N LEU A 97 6.68 7.87 -0.50
CA LEU A 97 8.06 7.50 -0.11
C LEU A 97 9.02 7.42 -1.31
N SER A 98 8.54 6.95 -2.47
CA SER A 98 9.36 6.87 -3.69
C SER A 98 9.74 8.25 -4.24
N LEU A 99 8.85 9.25 -4.12
CA LEU A 99 9.11 10.62 -4.55
C LEU A 99 10.21 11.27 -3.67
N TYR A 100 10.20 10.98 -2.37
CA TYR A 100 11.17 11.52 -1.40
C TYR A 100 12.46 10.70 -1.27
N HIS A 101 12.54 9.51 -1.89
CA HIS A 101 13.79 8.75 -1.99
C HIS A 101 14.93 9.60 -2.63
N PRO A 102 16.18 9.58 -2.14
CA PRO A 102 16.74 8.64 -1.16
C PRO A 102 16.58 9.05 0.31
N LYS A 103 15.93 10.17 0.61
CA LYS A 103 15.83 10.72 1.97
C LYS A 103 14.69 10.11 2.80
N VAL A 104 14.51 8.80 2.69
CA VAL A 104 13.47 8.05 3.41
C VAL A 104 14.09 6.89 4.16
N ASN A 105 13.45 6.45 5.23
CA ASN A 105 13.86 5.26 5.94
C ASN A 105 13.72 4.04 5.02
N ILE A 106 14.86 3.52 4.60
CA ILE A 106 14.94 2.39 3.66
C ILE A 106 14.35 1.11 4.25
N ALA A 107 14.43 0.91 5.57
CA ALA A 107 13.82 -0.27 6.20
C ALA A 107 12.28 -0.19 6.13
N VAL A 108 11.69 0.98 6.39
CA VAL A 108 10.24 1.18 6.24
C VAL A 108 9.81 1.00 4.80
N LEU A 109 10.54 1.63 3.86
CA LEU A 109 10.28 1.48 2.42
C LEU A 109 10.31 0.00 2.02
N ARG A 110 11.35 -0.73 2.42
CA ARG A 110 11.56 -2.14 2.07
C ARG A 110 10.51 -3.07 2.67
N VAL A 111 10.22 -2.96 3.96
CA VAL A 111 9.24 -3.83 4.62
C VAL A 111 7.83 -3.56 4.10
N THR A 112 7.46 -2.28 3.94
CA THR A 112 6.14 -1.90 3.42
C THR A 112 5.95 -2.36 1.97
N SER A 113 6.96 -2.17 1.12
CA SER A 113 6.93 -2.60 -0.28
C SER A 113 6.96 -4.12 -0.44
N PHE A 114 7.72 -4.84 0.39
CA PHE A 114 7.74 -6.31 0.36
C PHE A 114 6.36 -6.89 0.70
N VAL A 115 5.74 -6.42 1.78
CA VAL A 115 4.40 -6.88 2.17
C VAL A 115 3.36 -6.43 1.15
N GLY A 116 3.42 -5.18 0.68
CA GLY A 116 2.52 -4.67 -0.36
C GLY A 116 2.57 -5.53 -1.63
N LEU A 117 3.76 -5.93 -2.05
CA LEU A 117 3.96 -6.81 -3.20
C LEU A 117 3.37 -8.20 -2.94
N PHE A 118 3.64 -8.78 -1.77
CA PHE A 118 3.10 -10.09 -1.39
C PHE A 118 1.57 -10.11 -1.38
N VAL A 119 0.96 -9.12 -0.73
CA VAL A 119 -0.52 -8.97 -0.68
C VAL A 119 -1.09 -8.71 -2.07
N GLY A 120 -0.43 -7.88 -2.88
CA GLY A 120 -0.85 -7.61 -4.26
C GLY A 120 -0.87 -8.86 -5.13
N ILE A 121 0.17 -9.69 -5.06
CA ILE A 121 0.23 -10.96 -5.80
C ILE A 121 -0.90 -11.90 -5.35
N LEU A 122 -1.07 -12.10 -4.04
CA LEU A 122 -2.10 -13.01 -3.53
C LEU A 122 -3.51 -12.57 -3.92
N ASN A 123 -3.82 -11.27 -3.76
CA ASN A 123 -5.12 -10.73 -4.10
C ASN A 123 -5.41 -10.83 -5.60
N MET A 124 -4.44 -10.47 -6.45
CA MET A 124 -4.63 -10.60 -7.91
C MET A 124 -4.86 -12.06 -8.33
N VAL A 125 -4.10 -13.02 -7.77
CA VAL A 125 -4.30 -14.44 -8.08
C VAL A 125 -5.67 -14.93 -7.62
N TYR A 126 -6.05 -14.65 -6.37
CA TYR A 126 -7.32 -15.09 -5.81
C TYR A 126 -8.52 -14.50 -6.58
N ILE A 127 -8.51 -13.18 -6.81
CA ILE A 127 -9.58 -12.48 -7.53
C ILE A 127 -9.65 -12.89 -9.00
N PHE A 128 -8.49 -13.18 -9.61
CA PHE A 128 -8.45 -13.69 -10.99
C PHE A 128 -9.11 -15.06 -11.09
N LEU A 129 -8.89 -15.95 -10.11
CA LEU A 129 -9.55 -17.26 -10.04
C LEU A 129 -11.07 -17.13 -9.83
N ASP A 130 -11.51 -16.11 -9.10
CA ASP A 130 -12.94 -15.77 -8.92
C ASP A 130 -13.57 -15.10 -10.17
N GLY A 131 -12.78 -14.77 -11.19
CA GLY A 131 -13.26 -14.24 -12.48
C GLY A 131 -13.62 -12.75 -12.50
N ILE A 132 -13.33 -12.00 -11.42
CA ILE A 132 -13.70 -10.57 -11.30
C ILE A 132 -12.57 -9.68 -11.85
N LEU A 133 -12.47 -9.58 -13.17
CA LEU A 133 -11.37 -8.88 -13.85
C LEU A 133 -11.19 -7.41 -13.42
N TRP A 134 -12.28 -6.67 -13.19
CA TRP A 134 -12.20 -5.28 -12.76
C TRP A 134 -11.49 -5.12 -11.42
N LEU A 135 -11.77 -6.02 -10.47
CA LEU A 135 -11.14 -5.99 -9.16
C LEU A 135 -9.65 -6.39 -9.23
N VAL A 136 -9.25 -7.23 -10.20
CA VAL A 136 -7.82 -7.46 -10.50
C VAL A 136 -7.14 -6.16 -10.96
N ILE A 137 -7.79 -5.40 -11.84
CA ILE A 137 -7.26 -4.12 -12.36
C ILE A 137 -7.05 -3.12 -11.22
N LEU A 138 -7.98 -3.05 -10.25
CA LEU A 138 -7.85 -2.18 -9.08
C LEU A 138 -6.64 -2.53 -8.18
N HIS A 139 -6.13 -3.76 -8.26
CA HIS A 139 -4.94 -4.21 -7.50
C HIS A 139 -3.61 -4.04 -8.24
N ILE A 140 -3.64 -3.72 -9.54
CA ILE A 140 -2.43 -3.47 -10.34
C ILE A 140 -1.53 -2.37 -9.74
N PRO A 141 -2.05 -1.20 -9.28
CA PRO A 141 -1.21 -0.17 -8.66
C PRO A 141 -0.42 -0.66 -7.47
N LEU A 142 -1.03 -1.50 -6.60
CA LEU A 142 -0.38 -2.08 -5.45
C LEU A 142 0.81 -2.92 -5.88
N PHE A 143 0.61 -3.79 -6.87
CA PHE A 143 1.69 -4.61 -7.41
C PHE A 143 2.82 -3.77 -8.01
N ILE A 144 2.49 -2.84 -8.92
CA ILE A 144 3.49 -2.06 -9.66
C ILE A 144 4.30 -1.16 -8.72
N ILE A 145 3.63 -0.37 -7.87
CA ILE A 145 4.32 0.57 -6.98
C ILE A 145 5.12 -0.20 -5.92
N SER A 146 4.59 -1.31 -5.39
CA SER A 146 5.31 -2.12 -4.42
C SER A 146 6.57 -2.74 -5.03
N LEU A 147 6.49 -3.31 -6.23
CA LEU A 147 7.65 -3.85 -6.92
C LEU A 147 8.70 -2.76 -7.17
N TYR A 148 8.27 -1.59 -7.67
CA TYR A 148 9.16 -0.46 -7.90
C TYR A 148 9.88 0.00 -6.64
N CYS A 149 9.14 0.21 -5.55
CA CYS A 149 9.69 0.67 -4.27
C CYS A 149 10.61 -0.37 -3.65
N LEU A 150 10.31 -1.66 -3.82
CA LEU A 150 11.15 -2.74 -3.34
C LEU A 150 12.50 -2.73 -4.08
N ILE A 151 12.48 -2.62 -5.41
CA ILE A 151 13.70 -2.48 -6.23
C ILE A 151 14.48 -1.23 -5.81
N LEU A 152 13.79 -0.10 -5.67
CA LEU A 152 14.38 1.18 -5.25
C LEU A 152 15.08 1.05 -3.90
N SER A 153 14.53 0.28 -2.95
CA SER A 153 15.11 0.04 -1.62
C SER A 153 16.43 -0.76 -1.62
N TYR A 154 16.79 -1.38 -2.74
CA TYR A 154 18.04 -2.12 -2.94
C TYR A 154 19.03 -1.40 -3.87
N GLN A 155 18.62 -0.31 -4.52
CA GLN A 155 19.54 0.49 -5.31
C GLN A 155 20.55 1.17 -4.38
N LYS A 156 21.85 1.04 -4.71
CA LYS A 156 22.90 1.72 -3.95
C LYS A 156 22.66 3.22 -4.03
N ILE A 157 22.46 3.86 -2.87
CA ILE A 157 22.46 5.31 -2.75
C ILE A 157 23.93 5.72 -2.88
N THR A 158 24.37 6.13 -4.07
CA THR A 158 25.66 6.81 -4.22
C THR A 158 25.53 8.19 -3.59
N PRO A 159 26.37 8.53 -2.59
CA PRO A 159 26.35 9.82 -1.92
C PRO A 159 26.72 10.97 -2.85
#